data_AF-A0A7C7DIJ0-F1
#
_entry.id   AF-A0A7C7DIJ0-F1
#
_cell.length_a   1.000
_cell.length_b   1.000
_cell.length_c   1.000
_cell.angle_alpha   90.00
_cell.angle_beta   90.00
_cell.angle_gamma   90.00
#
_symmetry.space_group_name_H-M   'P 1'
#
loop_
_entity.id
_entity.type
_entity.pdbx_description
1 polymer ?
#
loop_
_entity_poly.entity_id
_entity_poly.type
_entity_poly.pdbx_seq_one_letter_code
_entity_poly.pdbx_strand_id
1 'polypeptide(L)'
;MVPDTLETVGSDAQASSPVKLEEGRIVPFSMKLAAYEAGLGVYGRNSTIITPEYGSQVYFRAILTDYPFDCDEALAQFDPCRGCQLCADLCPAGAIDPSVEPPRGHDRVHCKAFVFTLPAFSADPTVFRCGLCSERCPQAKQAGFTSGRHHALLELPEERARSISAAVLGSREFRQRLEQFARWELPRTAG
;
A
#
# COMPACT_ATOMS: atom_id res chain seq x y z
N MET A 1 1.54 15.26 21.68
CA MET A 1 0.15 15.01 22.14
C MET A 1 -0.08 13.55 22.56
N VAL A 2 0.42 12.52 21.85
CA VAL A 2 0.43 11.13 22.38
C VAL A 2 1.80 10.70 22.96
N PRO A 3 2.95 11.08 22.35
CA PRO A 3 4.26 10.83 22.98
C PRO A 3 4.37 11.51 24.36
N ASP A 4 3.97 12.78 24.44
CA ASP A 4 4.01 13.57 25.68
C ASP A 4 3.19 12.95 26.83
N THR A 5 2.10 12.21 26.53
CA THR A 5 1.31 11.49 27.55
C THR A 5 1.94 10.15 27.97
N LEU A 6 2.70 9.49 27.10
CA LEU A 6 3.41 8.26 27.45
C LEU A 6 4.69 8.56 28.26
N GLU A 7 5.36 9.66 27.94
CA GLU A 7 6.49 10.17 28.72
C GLU A 7 6.06 10.53 30.16
N THR A 8 4.83 11.02 30.36
CA THR A 8 4.30 11.32 31.72
C THR A 8 4.05 10.08 32.58
N VAL A 9 3.94 8.88 31.99
CA VAL A 9 3.84 7.61 32.73
C VAL A 9 5.18 6.86 32.82
N GLY A 10 6.27 7.49 32.41
CA GLY A 10 7.63 6.95 32.54
C GLY A 10 8.02 5.92 31.50
N SER A 11 7.29 5.84 30.38
CA SER A 11 7.60 4.95 29.26
C SER A 11 8.26 5.70 28.11
N ASP A 12 9.28 5.07 27.51
CA ASP A 12 9.89 5.58 26.29
C ASP A 12 8.87 5.46 25.14
N ALA A 13 8.70 6.54 24.36
CA ALA A 13 7.76 6.57 23.26
C ALA A 13 8.36 7.26 22.04
N GLN A 14 8.37 6.58 20.89
CA GLN A 14 8.88 7.12 19.64
C GLN A 14 7.84 7.00 18.53
N ALA A 15 7.46 8.13 17.93
CA ALA A 15 6.60 8.14 16.75
C ALA A 15 7.30 7.50 15.55
N SER A 16 6.55 6.79 14.71
CA SER A 16 6.98 6.23 13.42
C SER A 16 7.25 7.34 12.39
N SER A 17 8.24 8.19 12.64
CA SER A 17 8.93 8.96 11.59
C SER A 17 9.91 8.00 10.89
N PRO A 18 10.44 8.28 9.67
CA PRO A 18 11.62 7.57 9.20
C PRO A 18 12.68 7.58 10.29
N VAL A 19 12.85 6.43 10.95
CA VAL A 19 13.60 6.31 12.18
C VAL A 19 15.05 6.62 11.85
N LYS A 20 15.52 7.82 12.19
CA LYS A 20 16.94 8.06 12.38
C LYS A 20 17.26 7.47 13.75
N LEU A 21 17.57 6.17 13.79
CA LEU A 21 18.30 5.62 14.93
C LEU A 21 19.67 6.32 14.96
N GLU A 22 20.24 6.49 16.15
CA GLU A 22 21.49 7.24 16.38
C GLU A 22 22.72 6.66 15.63
N GLU A 23 22.57 5.58 14.88
CA GLU A 23 23.60 4.95 14.05
C GLU A 23 23.22 4.83 12.56
N GLY A 24 22.32 5.69 12.06
CA GLY A 24 22.04 5.80 10.62
C GLY A 24 21.34 4.58 10.00
N ARG A 25 20.78 3.68 10.82
CA ARG A 25 19.99 2.53 10.36
C ARG A 25 18.50 2.85 10.41
N ILE A 26 17.87 2.91 9.25
CA ILE A 26 16.40 2.92 9.14
C ILE A 26 15.95 1.46 9.22
N VAL A 27 15.37 1.04 10.35
CA VAL A 27 14.76 -0.30 10.45
C VAL A 27 13.47 -0.30 9.64
N PRO A 28 13.27 -1.27 8.72
CA PRO A 28 12.03 -1.37 7.97
C PRO A 28 10.88 -1.80 8.89
N PHE A 29 10.07 -0.85 9.35
CA PHE A 29 8.85 -1.11 10.12
C PHE A 29 7.63 -1.13 9.19
N SER A 30 6.97 -2.28 9.08
CA SER A 30 5.82 -2.45 8.19
C SER A 30 4.53 -1.98 8.85
N MET A 31 4.10 -0.75 8.52
CA MET A 31 2.84 -0.18 9.03
C MET A 31 1.61 -1.05 8.74
N LYS A 32 1.59 -1.72 7.59
CA LYS A 32 0.47 -2.61 7.23
C LYS A 32 0.43 -3.85 8.10
N LEU A 33 1.59 -4.41 8.43
CA LEU A 33 1.66 -5.58 9.31
C LEU A 33 1.26 -5.16 10.73
N ALA A 34 1.80 -4.05 11.22
CA ALA A 34 1.43 -3.51 12.53
C ALA A 34 -0.08 -3.26 12.65
N ALA A 35 -0.72 -2.67 11.63
CA ALA A 35 -2.16 -2.44 11.64
C ALA A 35 -2.98 -3.74 11.59
N TYR A 36 -2.48 -4.78 10.90
CA TYR A 36 -3.12 -6.10 10.88
C TYR A 36 -3.04 -6.79 12.25
N GLU A 37 -1.83 -6.83 12.84
CA GLU A 37 -1.59 -7.45 14.15
C GLU A 37 -2.30 -6.70 15.27
N ALA A 38 -2.43 -5.37 15.19
CA ALA A 38 -3.16 -4.55 16.15
C ALA A 38 -4.68 -4.56 15.95
N GLY A 39 -5.23 -5.49 15.16
CA GLY A 39 -6.69 -5.62 14.99
C GLY A 39 -7.39 -4.45 14.29
N LEU A 40 -6.65 -3.56 13.61
CA LEU A 40 -7.25 -2.38 12.96
C LEU A 40 -7.95 -2.72 11.64
N GLY A 41 -7.55 -3.82 10.99
CA GLY A 41 -8.09 -4.23 9.69
C GLY A 41 -7.44 -5.48 9.13
N VAL A 42 -7.89 -5.90 7.95
CA VAL A 42 -7.34 -7.06 7.23
C VAL A 42 -6.72 -6.65 5.90
N TYR A 43 -5.82 -7.48 5.37
CA TYR A 43 -5.28 -7.27 4.04
C TYR A 43 -6.35 -7.46 2.97
N GLY A 44 -6.54 -6.45 2.13
CA GLY A 44 -7.29 -6.57 0.89
C GLY A 44 -6.45 -7.18 -0.23
N ARG A 45 -7.12 -7.65 -1.29
CA ARG A 45 -6.49 -8.20 -2.51
C ARG A 45 -5.59 -7.21 -3.24
N ASN A 46 -5.88 -5.91 -3.11
CA ASN A 46 -5.01 -4.83 -3.59
C ASN A 46 -3.82 -4.52 -2.65
N SER A 47 -3.54 -5.36 -1.65
CA SER A 47 -2.49 -5.20 -0.64
C SER A 47 -2.64 -4.01 0.32
N THR A 48 -3.77 -3.31 0.33
CA THR A 48 -4.08 -2.29 1.36
C THR A 48 -4.67 -2.92 2.61
N ILE A 49 -4.58 -2.25 3.77
CA ILE A 49 -5.34 -2.66 4.95
C ILE A 49 -6.73 -2.04 4.84
N ILE A 50 -7.75 -2.89 4.95
CA ILE A 50 -9.16 -2.50 4.93
C ILE A 50 -9.65 -2.58 6.36
N THR A 51 -10.12 -1.46 6.87
CA THR A 51 -10.69 -1.35 8.22
C THR A 51 -12.23 -1.46 8.15
N PRO A 52 -12.91 -2.04 9.16
CA PRO A 52 -14.38 -2.11 9.16
C PRO A 52 -15.05 -0.74 9.09
N GLU A 53 -14.50 0.26 9.78
CA GLU A 53 -15.09 1.59 9.90
C GLU A 53 -14.72 2.51 8.73
N TYR A 54 -13.43 2.63 8.41
CA TYR A 54 -12.91 3.62 7.45
C TYR A 54 -12.55 3.03 6.07
N GLY A 55 -12.67 1.71 5.92
CA GLY A 55 -12.41 1.06 4.64
C GLY A 55 -10.94 1.01 4.28
N SER A 56 -10.63 1.05 2.97
CA SER A 56 -9.27 0.91 2.43
C SER A 56 -8.47 2.20 2.30
N GLN A 57 -9.04 3.36 2.66
CA GLN A 57 -8.40 4.68 2.51
C GLN A 57 -7.89 5.21 3.85
N VAL A 58 -7.01 4.45 4.50
CA VAL A 58 -6.47 4.78 5.84
C VAL A 58 -4.96 4.91 5.78
N TYR A 59 -4.44 6.00 6.36
CA TYR A 59 -3.01 6.17 6.61
C TYR A 59 -2.70 5.80 8.06
N PHE A 60 -1.83 4.81 8.24
CA PHE A 60 -1.41 4.37 9.57
C PHE A 60 -0.18 5.14 10.03
N ARG A 61 -0.14 5.40 11.34
CA ARG A 61 1.02 5.85 12.10
C ARG A 61 1.13 4.97 13.33
N ALA A 62 2.34 4.78 13.83
CA ALA A 62 2.61 3.96 15.00
C ALA A 62 3.42 4.77 16.00
N ILE A 63 3.30 4.42 17.26
CA ILE A 63 4.18 4.85 18.33
C ILE A 63 4.76 3.58 18.91
N LEU A 64 6.08 3.47 18.90
CA LEU A 64 6.78 2.39 19.56
C LEU A 64 6.96 2.77 21.02
N THR A 65 6.60 1.89 21.93
CA THR A 65 6.72 2.11 23.36
C THR A 65 6.94 0.79 24.09
N ASP A 66 7.58 0.85 25.25
CA ASP A 66 7.78 -0.27 26.17
C ASP A 66 6.62 -0.44 27.17
N TYR A 67 5.63 0.45 27.12
CA TYR A 67 4.45 0.37 27.97
C TYR A 67 3.68 -0.95 27.72
N PRO A 68 3.35 -1.73 28.76
CA PRO A 68 2.74 -3.05 28.61
C PRO A 68 1.22 -2.93 28.38
N PHE A 69 0.82 -2.50 27.19
CA PHE A 69 -0.58 -2.53 26.78
C PHE A 69 -1.09 -3.96 26.63
N ASP A 70 -2.37 -4.18 26.95
CA ASP A 70 -3.08 -5.37 26.51
C ASP A 70 -3.17 -5.36 24.98
N CYS A 71 -2.86 -6.50 24.35
CA CYS A 71 -2.90 -6.63 22.89
C CYS A 71 -4.32 -6.87 22.41
N ASP A 72 -4.71 -6.15 21.34
CA ASP A 72 -5.93 -6.44 20.58
C ASP A 72 -5.78 -7.73 19.76
N GLU A 73 -6.91 -8.33 19.37
CA GLU A 73 -6.94 -9.51 18.50
C GLU A 73 -7.10 -9.15 17.02
N ALA A 74 -6.51 -9.95 16.14
CA ALA A 74 -6.69 -9.81 14.70
C ALA A 74 -8.15 -10.08 14.28
N LEU A 75 -8.63 -9.32 13.29
CA LEU A 75 -10.02 -9.39 12.80
C LEU A 75 -10.27 -10.58 11.84
N ALA A 76 -10.00 -11.81 12.28
CA ALA A 76 -10.03 -13.00 11.43
C ALA A 76 -11.37 -13.28 10.72
N GLN A 77 -12.49 -12.80 11.27
CA GLN A 77 -13.83 -12.98 10.68
C GLN A 77 -14.21 -11.89 9.68
N PHE A 78 -13.43 -10.81 9.58
CA PHE A 78 -13.71 -9.72 8.66
C PHE A 78 -13.10 -10.03 7.28
N ASP A 79 -13.95 -10.35 6.31
CA ASP A 79 -13.54 -10.71 4.94
C ASP A 79 -14.15 -9.75 3.90
N PRO A 80 -13.52 -8.57 3.68
CA PRO A 80 -14.01 -7.54 2.78
C PRO A 80 -13.80 -7.85 1.29
N CYS A 81 -13.02 -8.90 0.96
CA CYS A 81 -12.70 -9.29 -0.41
C CYS A 81 -13.49 -10.51 -0.90
N ARG A 82 -14.33 -11.10 -0.06
CA ARG A 82 -15.21 -12.22 -0.42
C ARG A 82 -16.00 -11.94 -1.69
N GLY A 83 -15.80 -12.80 -2.70
CA GLY A 83 -16.49 -12.69 -3.98
C GLY A 83 -16.13 -11.44 -4.82
N CYS A 84 -15.09 -10.69 -4.42
CA CYS A 84 -14.67 -9.47 -5.10
C CYS A 84 -13.26 -9.63 -5.71
N GLN A 85 -13.16 -9.32 -7.00
CA GLN A 85 -11.90 -9.33 -7.75
C GLN A 85 -11.66 -8.05 -8.59
N LEU A 86 -12.46 -7.00 -8.37
CA LEU A 86 -12.43 -5.78 -9.18
C LEU A 86 -11.03 -5.16 -9.29
N CYS A 87 -10.24 -5.18 -8.22
CA CYS A 87 -8.87 -4.66 -8.26
C CYS A 87 -7.94 -5.45 -9.18
N ALA A 88 -8.16 -6.75 -9.34
CA ALA A 88 -7.42 -7.59 -10.27
C ALA A 88 -7.81 -7.27 -11.71
N ASP A 89 -9.12 -7.18 -11.98
CA ASP A 89 -9.66 -6.85 -13.31
C ASP A 89 -9.17 -5.48 -13.82
N LEU A 90 -9.02 -4.52 -12.92
CA LEU A 90 -8.56 -3.17 -13.23
C LEU A 90 -7.04 -3.01 -13.31
N CYS A 91 -6.25 -4.00 -12.91
CA CYS A 91 -4.80 -3.83 -12.77
C CYS A 91 -4.10 -3.84 -14.14
N PRO A 92 -3.59 -2.69 -14.64
CA PRO A 92 -2.92 -2.67 -15.95
C PRO A 92 -1.62 -3.50 -15.94
N ALA A 93 -0.97 -3.60 -14.78
CA ALA A 93 0.28 -4.33 -14.62
C ALA A 93 0.10 -5.84 -14.46
N GLY A 94 -1.13 -6.35 -14.37
CA GLY A 94 -1.39 -7.76 -14.06
C GLY A 94 -0.80 -8.20 -12.71
N ALA A 95 -0.64 -7.27 -11.76
CA ALA A 95 0.10 -7.49 -10.52
C ALA A 95 -0.74 -8.12 -9.39
N ILE A 96 -1.99 -8.51 -9.67
CA ILE A 96 -2.92 -9.04 -8.66
C ILE A 96 -3.52 -10.32 -9.22
N ASP A 97 -3.23 -11.44 -8.58
CA ASP A 97 -3.82 -12.74 -8.89
C ASP A 97 -5.14 -12.91 -8.12
N PRO A 98 -6.30 -13.00 -8.82
CA PRO A 98 -7.60 -13.16 -8.16
C PRO A 98 -7.81 -14.58 -7.59
N SER A 99 -7.02 -15.57 -8.00
CA SER A 99 -7.12 -16.95 -7.52
C SER A 99 -6.44 -17.18 -6.15
N VAL A 100 -5.64 -16.21 -5.69
CA VAL A 100 -4.89 -16.29 -4.43
C VAL A 100 -5.49 -15.33 -3.42
N GLU A 101 -5.84 -15.85 -2.25
CA GLU A 101 -6.41 -15.03 -1.17
C GLU A 101 -5.37 -14.08 -0.53
N PRO A 102 -5.79 -12.87 -0.11
CA PRO A 102 -4.95 -11.96 0.66
C PRO A 102 -4.42 -12.61 1.95
N PRO A 103 -3.23 -12.21 2.46
CA PRO A 103 -2.36 -11.13 1.98
C PRO A 103 -1.46 -11.50 0.78
N ARG A 104 -1.63 -12.70 0.20
CA ARG A 104 -0.88 -13.17 -0.97
C ARG A 104 -1.58 -12.72 -2.27
N GLY A 105 -1.02 -13.10 -3.41
CA GLY A 105 -1.58 -12.79 -4.73
C GLY A 105 -1.23 -11.41 -5.29
N HIS A 106 -0.76 -10.47 -4.48
CA HIS A 106 -0.29 -9.16 -4.96
C HIS A 106 1.22 -9.17 -5.24
N ASP A 107 1.61 -9.12 -6.51
CA ASP A 107 2.99 -8.96 -6.97
C ASP A 107 3.45 -7.51 -6.77
N ARG A 108 4.24 -7.29 -5.72
CA ARG A 108 4.77 -5.97 -5.38
C ARG A 108 5.84 -5.50 -6.35
N VAL A 109 6.58 -6.41 -7.00
CA VAL A 109 7.62 -6.08 -7.97
C VAL A 109 6.97 -5.52 -9.24
N HIS A 110 5.99 -6.21 -9.80
CA HIS A 110 5.25 -5.74 -10.98
C HIS A 110 4.50 -4.44 -10.72
N CYS A 111 3.78 -4.34 -9.60
CA CYS A 111 3.05 -3.14 -9.23
C CYS A 111 4.01 -1.93 -9.09
N LYS A 112 5.13 -2.09 -8.38
CA LYS A 112 6.13 -1.02 -8.25
C LYS A 112 6.77 -0.69 -9.60
N ALA A 113 7.17 -1.69 -10.38
CA ALA A 113 7.78 -1.44 -11.68
C ALA A 113 6.86 -0.59 -12.58
N PHE A 114 5.56 -0.87 -12.58
CA PHE A 114 4.60 -0.09 -13.35
C PHE A 114 4.45 1.33 -12.80
N VAL A 115 4.18 1.47 -11.49
CA VAL A 115 3.95 2.77 -10.85
C VAL A 115 5.16 3.70 -10.96
N PHE A 116 6.38 3.17 -10.83
CA PHE A 116 7.61 3.97 -10.91
C PHE A 116 8.07 4.28 -12.34
N THR A 117 7.51 3.62 -13.35
CA THR A 117 7.75 3.94 -14.77
C THR A 117 6.70 4.90 -15.32
N LEU A 118 5.45 4.83 -14.81
CA LEU A 118 4.30 5.58 -15.29
C LEU A 118 4.54 7.09 -15.52
N PRO A 119 5.17 7.85 -14.61
CA PRO A 119 5.31 9.30 -14.79
C PRO A 119 6.03 9.69 -16.08
N ALA A 120 7.02 8.90 -16.52
CA ALA A 120 7.80 9.17 -17.74
C ALA A 120 6.97 9.01 -19.03
N PHE A 121 5.86 8.26 -18.98
CA PHE A 121 5.02 7.95 -20.14
C PHE A 121 3.70 8.74 -20.17
N SER A 122 3.32 9.35 -19.05
CA SER A 122 2.06 10.10 -18.96
C SER A 122 2.04 11.39 -19.80
N ALA A 123 3.24 11.95 -20.07
CA ALA A 123 3.45 13.30 -20.61
C ALA A 123 2.70 14.41 -19.84
N ASP A 124 2.25 14.10 -18.62
CA ASP A 124 1.50 14.97 -17.74
C ASP A 124 2.12 14.91 -16.35
N PRO A 125 2.84 15.96 -15.91
CA PRO A 125 3.58 15.94 -14.65
C PRO A 125 2.68 15.83 -13.42
N THR A 126 1.36 15.98 -13.60
CA THR A 126 0.38 15.80 -12.53
C THR A 126 0.04 14.33 -12.30
N VAL A 127 0.28 13.43 -13.27
CA VAL A 127 0.01 11.99 -13.17
C VAL A 127 1.11 11.33 -12.36
N PHE A 128 0.89 11.26 -11.05
CA PHE A 128 1.90 10.85 -10.09
C PHE A 128 1.81 9.36 -9.69
N ARG A 129 0.63 8.74 -9.83
CA ARG A 129 0.38 7.37 -9.37
C ARG A 129 -0.66 6.63 -10.24
N CYS A 130 -0.65 5.29 -10.17
CA CYS A 130 -1.67 4.46 -10.81
C CYS A 130 -3.02 4.56 -10.08
N GLY A 131 -3.10 4.14 -8.82
CA GLY A 131 -4.27 4.32 -7.95
C GLY A 131 -5.53 3.51 -8.29
N LEU A 132 -5.61 2.85 -9.46
CA LEU A 132 -6.83 2.17 -9.93
C LEU A 132 -7.42 1.17 -8.92
N CYS A 133 -6.58 0.29 -8.38
CA CYS A 133 -7.01 -0.76 -7.45
C CYS A 133 -7.43 -0.23 -6.06
N SER A 134 -6.89 0.90 -5.62
CA SER A 134 -7.21 1.52 -4.33
C SER A 134 -8.40 2.47 -4.42
N GLU A 135 -8.48 3.24 -5.51
CA GLU A 135 -9.50 4.28 -5.68
C GLU A 135 -10.84 3.71 -6.19
N ARG A 136 -10.83 2.58 -6.89
CA ARG A 136 -12.05 1.85 -7.28
C ARG A 136 -12.44 0.72 -6.32
N CYS A 137 -11.73 0.56 -5.21
CA CYS A 137 -12.07 -0.46 -4.22
C CYS A 137 -13.50 -0.21 -3.68
N PRO A 138 -14.42 -1.20 -3.73
CA PRO A 138 -15.77 -1.02 -3.18
C PRO A 138 -15.78 -0.74 -1.67
N GLN A 139 -14.68 -1.08 -0.99
CA GLN A 139 -14.49 -0.88 0.43
C GLN A 139 -13.85 0.47 0.75
N ALA A 140 -13.65 1.36 -0.22
CA ALA A 140 -13.18 2.71 0.05
C ALA A 140 -14.33 3.53 0.68
N LYS A 141 -14.23 3.85 1.97
CA LYS A 141 -15.31 4.53 2.73
C LYS A 141 -15.10 6.03 2.97
N GLN A 142 -14.00 6.61 2.51
CA GLN A 142 -13.81 8.06 2.52
C GLN A 142 -13.56 8.57 1.10
N ALA A 143 -14.51 9.34 0.58
CA ALA A 143 -14.35 10.17 -0.62
C ALA A 143 -14.20 11.62 -0.11
N GLY A 144 -13.00 12.18 -0.17
CA GLY A 144 -12.79 13.56 0.29
C GLY A 144 -11.34 14.06 0.32
N PHE A 145 -10.36 13.16 0.34
CA PHE A 145 -8.95 13.55 0.19
C PHE A 145 -8.55 13.52 -1.29
N THR A 146 -8.73 14.64 -1.99
CA THR A 146 -8.07 14.86 -3.28
C THR A 146 -6.69 15.44 -3.01
N SER A 147 -5.64 14.75 -3.46
CA SER A 147 -4.33 15.39 -3.58
C SER A 147 -4.45 16.48 -4.64
N GLY A 148 -4.84 17.70 -4.27
CA GLY A 148 -5.32 18.76 -5.18
C GLY A 148 -4.37 19.25 -6.28
N ARG A 149 -3.22 18.60 -6.49
CA ARG A 149 -2.27 18.83 -7.60
C ARG A 149 -1.81 17.55 -8.32
N HIS A 150 -2.21 16.38 -7.85
CA HIS A 150 -1.76 15.08 -8.37
C HIS A 150 -2.95 14.27 -8.81
N HIS A 151 -3.00 13.98 -10.10
CA HIS A 151 -3.96 13.09 -10.72
C HIS A 151 -3.46 11.64 -10.62
N ALA A 152 -4.38 10.70 -10.39
CA ALA A 152 -4.13 9.29 -10.62
C ALA A 152 -4.35 8.94 -12.11
N LEU A 153 -3.81 7.80 -12.56
CA LEU A 153 -4.12 7.23 -13.87
C LEU A 153 -5.63 7.07 -14.10
N LEU A 154 -6.38 6.87 -13.01
CA LEU A 154 -7.83 6.77 -13.02
C LEU A 154 -8.55 8.06 -13.47
N GLU A 155 -7.92 9.22 -13.28
CA GLU A 155 -8.52 10.52 -13.57
C GLU A 155 -8.37 10.92 -15.04
N LEU A 156 -7.58 10.17 -15.81
CA LEU A 156 -7.45 10.36 -17.25
C LEU A 156 -8.61 9.70 -18.02
N PRO A 157 -8.95 10.20 -19.22
CA PRO A 157 -9.83 9.47 -20.13
C PRO A 157 -9.35 8.04 -20.36
N GLU A 158 -10.28 7.09 -20.39
CA GLU A 158 -9.96 5.66 -20.42
C GLU A 158 -9.03 5.26 -21.57
N GLU A 159 -9.26 5.79 -22.77
CA GLU A 159 -8.40 5.55 -23.93
C GLU A 159 -6.95 5.99 -23.67
N ARG A 160 -6.78 7.18 -23.08
CA ARG A 160 -5.45 7.71 -22.72
C ARG A 160 -4.79 6.86 -21.65
N ALA A 161 -5.53 6.45 -20.62
CA ALA A 161 -5.02 5.59 -19.55
C ALA A 161 -4.56 4.22 -20.09
N ARG A 162 -5.33 3.62 -21.01
CA ARG A 162 -4.97 2.37 -21.70
C ARG A 162 -3.72 2.53 -22.57
N SER A 163 -3.66 3.59 -23.37
CA SER A 163 -2.50 3.88 -24.23
C SER A 163 -1.21 4.06 -23.43
N ILE A 164 -1.25 4.84 -22.34
CA ILE A 164 -0.09 5.03 -21.46
C ILE A 164 0.31 3.71 -20.82
N SER A 165 -0.66 2.93 -20.33
CA SER A 165 -0.39 1.62 -19.71
C SER A 165 0.31 0.68 -20.69
N ALA A 166 -0.19 0.57 -21.93
CA ALA A 166 0.44 -0.26 -22.96
C ALA A 166 1.86 0.20 -23.29
N ALA A 167 2.09 1.51 -23.39
CA ALA A 167 3.43 2.07 -23.62
C ALA A 167 4.40 1.74 -22.48
N VAL A 168 3.96 1.87 -21.23
CA VAL A 168 4.76 1.49 -20.04
C VAL A 168 5.12 0.01 -20.10
N LEU A 169 4.13 -0.88 -20.30
CA LEU A 169 4.35 -2.33 -20.28
C LEU A 169 5.26 -2.82 -21.41
N GLY A 170 5.21 -2.16 -22.58
CA GLY A 170 6.09 -2.44 -23.71
C GLY A 170 7.51 -1.88 -23.58
N SER A 171 7.74 -0.97 -22.63
CA SER A 171 8.97 -0.19 -22.52
C SER A 171 10.17 -1.00 -22.00
N ARG A 172 11.38 -0.51 -22.31
CA ARG A 172 12.62 -1.09 -21.75
C ARG A 172 12.76 -0.72 -20.27
N GLU A 173 12.32 0.48 -19.92
CA GLU A 173 12.34 1.07 -18.59
C GLU A 173 11.55 0.21 -17.59
N PHE A 174 10.37 -0.28 -17.99
CA PHE A 174 9.58 -1.19 -17.17
C PHE A 174 10.31 -2.52 -16.91
N ARG A 175 10.92 -3.14 -17.94
CA ARG A 175 11.71 -4.37 -17.76
C ARG A 175 12.89 -4.17 -16.81
N GLN A 176 13.61 -3.05 -16.95
CA GLN A 176 14.70 -2.70 -16.05
C GLN A 176 14.22 -2.52 -14.60
N ARG A 177 13.05 -1.90 -14.40
CA ARG A 177 12.45 -1.74 -13.07
C ARG A 177 12.03 -3.07 -12.46
N LEU A 178 11.52 -4.03 -13.24
CA LEU A 178 11.22 -5.37 -12.75
C LEU A 178 12.48 -6.04 -12.19
N GLU A 179 13.57 -6.05 -12.96
CA GLU A 179 14.86 -6.60 -12.51
C GLU A 179 15.40 -5.88 -11.28
N GLN A 180 15.31 -4.54 -11.25
CA GLN A 180 15.77 -3.74 -10.12
C GLN A 180 15.00 -4.08 -8.85
N PHE A 181 13.66 -4.11 -8.91
CA PHE A 181 12.84 -4.34 -7.72
C PHE A 181 12.85 -5.81 -7.27
N ALA A 182 13.02 -6.76 -8.18
CA ALA A 182 13.21 -8.17 -7.83
C ALA A 182 14.46 -8.38 -6.95
N ARG A 183 15.54 -7.62 -7.19
CA ARG A 183 16.76 -7.67 -6.36
C ARG A 183 16.56 -7.15 -4.94
N TRP A 184 15.51 -6.37 -4.70
CA TRP A 184 15.20 -5.80 -3.39
C TRP A 184 14.18 -6.64 -2.60
N GLU A 185 13.61 -7.67 -3.21
CA GLU A 185 12.88 -8.67 -2.45
C GLU A 185 13.88 -9.46 -1.61
N LEU A 186 13.72 -9.41 -0.29
CA LEU A 186 14.39 -10.36 0.58
C LEU A 186 13.96 -11.77 0.15
N PRO A 187 14.88 -12.75 0.17
CA PRO A 187 14.51 -14.14 -0.07
C PRO A 187 13.32 -14.48 0.80
N ARG A 188 12.22 -14.94 0.20
CA ARG A 188 11.10 -15.48 0.98
C ARG A 188 11.65 -16.70 1.70
N THR A 189 11.95 -16.58 2.98
CA THR A 189 12.29 -17.73 3.81
C THR A 189 11.11 -18.68 3.73
N ALA A 190 11.33 -19.88 3.19
CA ALA A 190 10.33 -20.93 3.19
C ALA A 190 10.02 -21.27 4.66
N GLY A 191 8.82 -20.92 5.11
CA GLY A 191 8.31 -21.14 6.46
C GLY A 191 6.80 -21.11 6.43
#